data_AF-A0A0S7Y2J4-F1
#
_entry.id   AF-A0A0S7Y2J4-F1
#
_cell.length_a   1.000
_cell.length_b   1.000
_cell.length_c   1.000
_cell.angle_alpha   90.00
_cell.angle_beta   90.00
_cell.angle_gamma   90.00
#
_symmetry.space_group_name_H-M   'P 1'
#
loop_
_entity.id
_entity.type
_entity.pdbx_description
1 polymer ?
#
loop_
_entity_poly.entity_id
_entity_poly.type
_entity_poly.pdbx_seq_one_letter_code
_entity_poly.pdbx_strand_id
1 'polypeptide(L)'
;MRKILALIVLLLFFSSGSNAEIFISEPEDKLISFSEVVMLRGMGEELAILKINEREIKFSQDGSFSCGLVLKPGKNYVEVRGQDRNKNHFIKKIRILGLETYPDMEKLYEGKRHWARNQIIYLSSLGYIEGYPDGNFYPGNPITRGELATWIARIKRLIIPTLSEDVFFDVPKEHWRAPFVKAVVDAGYMSGYNQELFGIDDPISRREVAQVAVVTEGFGAVEKIKKFFVDVPQEEKGAVPIYIAGEKGLVKGVYEDIPVYDPDRALTRAEAAVLLARFEQALNSVRYLFDFEAGYSKANYCRLNVPPEIASFSAQPVRLNRGERTTVELRVQIAPRQGFSSISTVKVDLSEVGGMPDTKMFDDGTHGDELKQDNIYSLNLSLEPKESGAKILSATAIDQLGWEGSRQISLLIIE
;
A
#
# COMPACT_ATOMS: atom_id res chain seq x y z
N MET A 1 -29.97 -18.26 24.83
CA MET A 1 -31.28 -18.74 24.31
C MET A 1 -31.93 -17.57 23.58
N ARG A 2 -31.98 -17.60 22.24
CA ARG A 2 -33.19 -17.88 21.41
C ARG A 2 -34.26 -16.78 21.59
N LYS A 3 -34.83 -16.09 20.60
CA LYS A 3 -35.19 -16.38 19.20
C LYS A 3 -35.84 -15.07 18.64
N ILE A 4 -35.57 -14.59 17.42
CA ILE A 4 -36.25 -14.87 16.11
C ILE A 4 -37.59 -14.11 15.86
N LEU A 5 -37.65 -13.39 14.70
CA LEU A 5 -38.80 -12.96 13.83
C LEU A 5 -39.77 -11.87 14.36
N ALA A 6 -40.45 -11.00 13.58
CA ALA A 6 -40.79 -10.84 12.15
C ALA A 6 -41.19 -9.36 11.88
N LEU A 7 -40.85 -8.70 10.75
CA LEU A 7 -41.63 -8.54 9.50
C LEU A 7 -43.07 -7.96 9.66
N ILE A 8 -43.36 -6.84 8.94
CA ILE A 8 -44.62 -6.37 8.27
C ILE A 8 -44.61 -4.82 8.17
N VAL A 9 -44.35 -4.16 7.01
CA VAL A 9 -45.12 -3.94 5.73
C VAL A 9 -45.83 -2.55 5.73
N LEU A 10 -45.35 -1.58 4.93
CA LEU A 10 -45.84 -1.12 3.59
C LEU A 10 -47.00 -0.09 3.69
N LEU A 11 -46.94 1.13 3.15
CA LEU A 11 -47.22 1.50 1.75
C LEU A 11 -47.15 3.03 1.59
N LEU A 12 -46.62 3.50 0.44
CA LEU A 12 -47.21 4.46 -0.51
C LEU A 12 -46.09 5.21 -1.26
N PHE A 13 -45.83 4.83 -2.52
CA PHE A 13 -45.97 5.69 -3.70
C PHE A 13 -45.68 4.84 -4.94
N PHE A 14 -46.68 4.72 -5.82
CA PHE A 14 -46.49 4.22 -7.17
C PHE A 14 -45.77 5.30 -7.98
N SER A 15 -44.59 4.98 -8.50
CA SER A 15 -44.03 5.61 -9.70
C SER A 15 -43.39 4.50 -10.51
N SER A 16 -43.85 4.31 -11.75
CA SER A 16 -43.25 3.43 -12.75
C SER A 16 -41.97 4.06 -13.30
N GLY A 17 -40.94 4.13 -12.46
CA GLY A 17 -39.55 4.44 -12.84
C GLY A 17 -38.68 3.28 -12.37
N SER A 18 -37.64 2.93 -13.11
CA SER A 18 -36.68 1.90 -12.68
C SER A 18 -36.12 2.29 -11.31
N ASN A 19 -36.22 1.37 -10.33
CA ASN A 19 -35.67 1.56 -8.98
C ASN A 19 -34.20 1.11 -8.96
N ALA A 20 -33.49 1.35 -10.06
CA ALA A 20 -32.11 0.93 -10.17
C ALA A 20 -31.25 1.71 -9.17
N GLU A 21 -30.60 1.00 -8.26
CA GLU A 21 -29.80 1.60 -7.19
C GLU A 21 -28.49 0.83 -6.99
N ILE A 22 -27.48 1.55 -6.49
CA ILE A 22 -26.23 0.97 -6.02
C ILE A 22 -26.16 1.19 -4.52
N PHE A 23 -26.10 0.10 -3.77
CA PHE A 23 -25.79 0.10 -2.35
C PHE A 23 -24.35 -0.36 -2.14
N ILE A 24 -23.56 0.42 -1.40
CA ILE A 24 -22.21 0.03 -0.97
C ILE A 24 -22.30 -0.34 0.51
N SER A 25 -21.94 -1.58 0.84
CA SER A 25 -21.90 -2.04 2.23
C SER A 25 -20.55 -1.79 2.90
N GLU A 26 -19.46 -1.87 2.14
CA GLU A 26 -18.11 -1.48 2.58
C GLU A 26 -17.23 -1.12 1.37
N PRO A 27 -16.22 -0.26 1.52
CA PRO A 27 -16.01 0.59 2.68
C PRO A 27 -16.94 1.82 2.65
N GLU A 28 -17.06 2.52 3.77
CA GLU A 28 -17.70 3.83 3.80
C GLU A 28 -16.85 4.87 3.04
N ASP A 29 -17.51 5.93 2.53
CA ASP A 29 -16.79 7.09 1.97
C ASP A 29 -15.98 7.79 3.07
N LYS A 30 -14.82 8.35 2.68
CA LYS A 30 -13.85 8.99 3.57
C LYS A 30 -13.14 8.05 4.55
N LEU A 31 -12.92 6.79 4.15
CA LEU A 31 -12.15 5.82 4.92
C LEU A 31 -10.67 6.24 5.05
N ILE A 32 -10.09 6.05 6.24
CA ILE A 32 -8.63 6.06 6.45
C ILE A 32 -8.20 4.62 6.71
N SER A 33 -7.23 4.12 5.96
CA SER A 33 -6.79 2.72 6.01
C SER A 33 -5.27 2.60 6.08
N PHE A 34 -4.78 1.64 6.87
CA PHE A 34 -3.38 1.20 6.85
C PHE A 34 -3.18 -0.07 6.01
N SER A 35 -4.27 -0.66 5.51
CA SER A 35 -4.22 -1.86 4.68
C SER A 35 -3.92 -1.51 3.23
N GLU A 36 -3.04 -2.28 2.59
CA GLU A 36 -2.77 -2.17 1.16
C GLU A 36 -3.99 -2.53 0.31
N VAL A 37 -4.87 -3.39 0.83
CA VAL A 37 -6.09 -3.81 0.16
C VAL A 37 -7.30 -3.53 1.04
N VAL A 38 -8.31 -2.88 0.46
CA VAL A 38 -9.62 -2.67 1.08
C VAL A 38 -10.69 -3.37 0.23
N MET A 39 -11.63 -4.04 0.88
CA MET A 39 -12.75 -4.68 0.20
C MET A 39 -13.83 -3.66 -0.13
N LEU A 40 -14.21 -3.59 -1.41
CA LEU A 40 -15.42 -2.96 -1.87
C LEU A 40 -16.49 -4.01 -2.07
N ARG A 41 -17.56 -3.96 -1.27
CA ARG A 41 -18.73 -4.82 -1.41
C ARG A 41 -19.99 -3.98 -1.54
N GLY A 42 -20.95 -4.51 -2.29
CA GLY A 42 -22.21 -3.83 -2.50
C GLY A 42 -23.23 -4.70 -3.21
N MET A 43 -24.38 -4.09 -3.47
CA MET A 43 -25.48 -4.66 -4.24
C MET A 43 -25.91 -3.67 -5.31
N GLY A 44 -26.21 -4.18 -6.49
CA GLY A 44 -26.85 -3.45 -7.58
C GLY A 44 -28.24 -4.00 -7.82
N GLU A 45 -29.26 -3.17 -7.64
CA GLU A 45 -30.64 -3.53 -7.97
C GLU A 45 -30.99 -3.04 -9.36
N GLU A 46 -31.63 -3.88 -10.18
CA GLU A 46 -32.07 -3.57 -11.55
C GLU A 46 -30.99 -3.00 -12.51
N LEU A 47 -29.71 -3.24 -12.21
CA LEU A 47 -28.60 -2.81 -13.05
C LEU A 47 -28.46 -3.74 -14.28
N ALA A 48 -28.19 -3.13 -15.43
CA ALA A 48 -27.73 -3.83 -16.63
C ALA A 48 -26.20 -3.91 -16.68
N ILE A 49 -25.50 -2.85 -16.23
CA ILE A 49 -24.04 -2.77 -16.24
C ILE A 49 -23.57 -2.18 -14.91
N LEU A 50 -22.51 -2.74 -14.35
CA LEU A 50 -21.79 -2.20 -13.21
C LEU A 50 -20.33 -1.94 -13.61
N LYS A 51 -19.83 -0.74 -13.34
CA LYS A 51 -18.42 -0.36 -13.54
C LYS A 51 -17.81 0.16 -12.26
N ILE A 52 -16.56 -0.21 -11.99
CA ILE A 52 -15.73 0.34 -10.92
C ILE A 52 -14.48 0.91 -11.58
N ASN A 53 -14.15 2.18 -11.34
CA ASN A 53 -13.01 2.88 -11.97
C ASN A 53 -12.97 2.66 -13.50
N GLU A 54 -14.13 2.76 -14.14
CA GLU A 54 -14.36 2.58 -15.59
C GLU A 54 -14.31 1.12 -16.10
N ARG A 55 -13.91 0.16 -15.26
CA ARG A 55 -13.88 -1.27 -15.59
C ARG A 55 -15.22 -1.92 -15.28
N GLU A 56 -15.75 -2.69 -16.23
CA GLU A 56 -16.95 -3.49 -16.00
C GLU A 56 -16.67 -4.64 -15.03
N ILE A 57 -17.54 -4.79 -14.03
CA ILE A 57 -17.45 -5.80 -12.98
C ILE A 57 -18.68 -6.68 -13.06
N LYS A 58 -18.47 -7.99 -13.19
CA LYS A 58 -19.54 -8.99 -13.08
C LYS A 58 -20.10 -8.94 -11.65
N PHE A 59 -21.43 -9.00 -11.53
CA PHE A 59 -22.13 -9.13 -10.27
C PHE A 59 -23.00 -10.38 -10.29
N SER A 60 -23.27 -10.92 -9.12
CA SER A 60 -24.03 -12.15 -8.90
C SER A 60 -25.49 -11.99 -9.31
N GLN A 61 -26.20 -13.12 -9.48
CA GLN A 61 -27.63 -13.11 -9.83
C GLN A 61 -28.50 -12.39 -8.78
N ASP A 62 -28.06 -12.38 -7.53
CA ASP A 62 -28.71 -11.65 -6.42
C ASP A 62 -28.35 -10.16 -6.39
N GLY A 63 -27.61 -9.65 -7.39
CA GLY A 63 -27.17 -8.27 -7.47
C GLY A 63 -25.88 -7.97 -6.70
N SER A 64 -25.35 -8.92 -5.93
CA SER A 64 -24.16 -8.69 -5.10
C SER A 64 -22.88 -8.58 -5.93
N PHE A 65 -21.96 -7.72 -5.49
CA PHE A 65 -20.62 -7.62 -6.07
C PHE A 65 -19.57 -7.41 -4.99
N SER A 66 -18.34 -7.82 -5.31
CA SER A 66 -17.17 -7.63 -4.47
C SER A 66 -15.95 -7.36 -5.34
N CYS A 67 -15.14 -6.40 -4.93
CA CYS A 67 -13.92 -6.00 -5.62
C CYS A 67 -12.87 -5.57 -4.59
N GLY A 68 -11.62 -5.92 -4.84
CA GLY A 68 -10.48 -5.47 -4.06
C GLY A 68 -10.03 -4.13 -4.55
N LEU A 69 -9.76 -3.22 -3.63
CA LEU A 69 -9.19 -1.91 -3.87
C LEU A 69 -7.74 -1.97 -3.40
N VAL A 70 -6.82 -2.11 -4.34
CA VAL A 70 -5.37 -2.08 -4.06
C VAL A 70 -4.96 -0.60 -3.98
N LEU A 71 -4.77 -0.13 -2.76
CA LEU A 71 -4.48 1.26 -2.43
C LEU A 71 -3.03 1.60 -2.74
N LYS A 72 -2.82 2.84 -3.17
CA LYS A 72 -1.51 3.50 -3.17
C LYS A 72 -1.36 4.32 -1.89
N PRO A 73 -0.13 4.62 -1.43
CA PRO A 73 0.06 5.63 -0.39
C PRO A 73 -0.61 6.96 -0.79
N GLY A 74 -1.31 7.57 0.16
CA GLY A 74 -2.03 8.83 -0.03
C GLY A 74 -3.50 8.67 -0.48
N LYS A 75 -3.99 9.63 -1.26
CA LYS A 75 -5.40 9.73 -1.65
C LYS A 75 -5.73 8.71 -2.75
N ASN A 76 -6.72 7.87 -2.50
CA ASN A 76 -7.28 6.90 -3.45
C ASN A 76 -8.75 7.21 -3.71
N TYR A 77 -9.14 7.16 -4.97
CA TYR A 77 -10.49 7.45 -5.41
C TYR A 77 -11.13 6.21 -6.04
N VAL A 78 -12.41 6.00 -5.74
CA VAL A 78 -13.21 4.95 -6.36
C VAL A 78 -14.51 5.53 -6.85
N GLU A 79 -14.88 5.15 -8.06
CA GLU A 79 -16.16 5.50 -8.64
C GLU A 79 -16.88 4.23 -9.07
N VAL A 80 -18.01 3.97 -8.42
CA VAL A 80 -18.91 2.85 -8.73
C VAL A 80 -20.06 3.40 -9.56
N ARG A 81 -20.13 3.00 -10.83
CA ARG A 81 -21.15 3.41 -11.79
C ARG A 81 -22.05 2.25 -12.11
N GLY A 82 -23.34 2.42 -11.90
CA GLY A 82 -24.39 1.50 -12.33
C GLY A 82 -25.12 2.11 -13.51
N GLN A 83 -25.53 1.27 -14.45
CA GLN A 83 -26.39 1.67 -15.56
C GLN A 83 -27.57 0.70 -15.63
N ASP A 84 -28.78 1.22 -15.68
CA ASP A 84 -29.99 0.40 -15.84
C ASP A 84 -30.26 0.04 -17.31
N ARG A 85 -31.32 -0.74 -17.55
CA ARG A 85 -31.75 -1.12 -18.90
C ARG A 85 -32.21 0.06 -19.77
N ASN A 86 -32.63 1.16 -19.14
CA ASN A 86 -33.04 2.39 -19.81
C ASN A 86 -31.86 3.33 -20.10
N LYS A 87 -30.62 2.91 -19.76
CA LYS A 87 -29.38 3.68 -19.87
C LYS A 87 -29.29 4.87 -18.92
N ASN A 88 -30.08 4.89 -17.85
CA ASN A 88 -29.87 5.82 -16.74
C ASN A 88 -28.62 5.40 -15.97
N HIS A 89 -27.88 6.38 -15.45
CA HIS A 89 -26.62 6.15 -14.75
C HIS A 89 -26.70 6.59 -13.29
N PHE A 90 -26.13 5.79 -12.41
CA PHE A 90 -26.04 6.01 -10.97
C PHE A 90 -24.57 5.98 -10.59
N ILE A 91 -24.13 6.91 -9.74
CA ILE A 91 -22.72 7.01 -9.37
C ILE A 91 -22.61 7.10 -7.85
N LYS A 92 -21.83 6.20 -7.26
CA LYS A 92 -21.34 6.30 -5.87
C LYS A 92 -19.84 6.57 -5.90
N LYS A 93 -19.40 7.48 -5.05
CA LYS A 93 -18.01 7.92 -4.95
C LYS A 93 -17.49 7.53 -3.58
N ILE A 94 -16.30 6.95 -3.55
CA ILE A 94 -15.64 6.55 -2.31
C ILE A 94 -14.23 7.13 -2.33
N ARG A 95 -13.89 7.83 -1.26
CA ARG A 95 -12.60 8.45 -1.03
C ARG A 95 -11.90 7.70 0.10
N ILE A 96 -10.69 7.23 -0.17
CA ILE A 96 -9.93 6.44 0.78
C ILE A 96 -8.55 7.07 0.93
N LEU A 97 -8.15 7.39 2.15
CA LEU A 97 -6.78 7.76 2.46
C LEU A 97 -6.02 6.49 2.87
N GLY A 98 -5.11 6.03 2.02
CA GLY A 98 -4.16 4.95 2.33
C GLY A 98 -2.96 5.53 3.05
N LEU A 99 -2.70 5.08 4.27
CA LEU A 99 -1.55 5.48 5.08
C LEU A 99 -0.48 4.39 5.06
N GLU A 100 0.74 4.78 4.73
CA GLU A 100 1.91 3.91 4.77
C GLU A 100 2.47 3.85 6.19
N THR A 101 2.71 2.63 6.69
CA THR A 101 3.31 2.39 8.01
C THR A 101 4.36 1.29 7.94
N TYR A 102 5.14 1.14 9.02
CA TYR A 102 6.25 0.21 9.13
C TYR A 102 6.05 -0.73 10.32
N PRO A 103 6.49 -1.99 10.27
CA PRO A 103 6.30 -2.95 11.36
C PRO A 103 6.86 -2.47 12.70
N ASP A 104 8.02 -1.81 12.69
CA ASP A 104 8.64 -1.23 13.88
C ASP A 104 7.91 0.02 14.42
N MET A 105 7.10 0.69 13.60
CA MET A 105 6.22 1.80 14.02
C MET A 105 4.90 1.32 14.63
N GLU A 106 4.50 0.08 14.36
CA GLU A 106 3.29 -0.52 14.94
C GLU A 106 3.55 -1.19 16.29
N LYS A 107 4.82 -1.46 16.64
CA LYS A 107 5.21 -1.99 17.96
C LYS A 107 4.86 -1.01 19.08
N LEU A 108 4.32 -1.56 20.17
CA LEU A 108 4.07 -0.82 21.41
C LEU A 108 5.26 -0.97 22.36
N TYR A 109 5.75 0.14 22.86
CA TYR A 109 6.72 0.20 23.95
C TYR A 109 6.00 0.70 25.19
N GLU A 110 5.92 -0.13 26.23
CA GLU A 110 5.16 0.17 27.45
C GLU A 110 3.70 0.57 27.17
N GLY A 111 3.07 -0.11 26.21
CA GLY A 111 1.69 0.16 25.80
C GLY A 111 1.50 1.43 24.95
N LYS A 112 2.58 2.11 24.57
CA LYS A 112 2.54 3.35 23.76
C LYS A 112 3.19 3.16 22.39
N ARG A 113 2.63 3.83 21.39
CA ARG A 113 3.23 3.93 20.06
C ARG A 113 4.41 4.91 20.08
N HIS A 114 5.36 4.73 19.16
CA HIS A 114 6.51 5.63 19.02
C HIS A 114 6.06 7.10 18.84
N TRP A 115 6.72 8.04 19.53
CA TRP A 115 6.31 9.45 19.59
C TRP A 115 6.32 10.15 18.21
N ALA A 116 7.23 9.74 17.31
CA ALA A 116 7.33 10.26 15.94
C ALA A 116 6.42 9.56 14.92
N ARG A 117 5.64 8.55 15.35
CA ARG A 117 4.92 7.65 14.44
C ARG A 117 4.05 8.40 13.43
N ASN A 118 3.25 9.35 13.89
CA ASN A 118 2.30 10.03 13.01
C ASN A 118 3.04 10.87 11.95
N GLN A 119 4.09 11.59 12.33
CA GLN A 119 4.92 12.36 11.40
C GLN A 119 5.57 11.44 10.37
N ILE A 120 6.11 10.30 10.82
CA ILE A 120 6.72 9.31 9.93
C ILE A 120 5.70 8.78 8.92
N ILE A 121 4.53 8.35 9.38
CA ILE A 121 3.45 7.80 8.54
C ILE A 121 2.97 8.85 7.53
N TYR A 122 2.74 10.09 7.95
CA TYR A 122 2.18 11.11 7.07
C TYR A 122 3.18 11.53 6.00
N LEU A 123 4.46 11.72 6.38
CA LEU A 123 5.50 12.05 5.41
C LEU A 123 5.81 10.87 4.46
N SER A 124 5.73 9.63 4.95
CA SER A 124 5.88 8.44 4.09
C SER A 124 4.72 8.33 3.10
N SER A 125 3.49 8.54 3.56
CA SER A 125 2.28 8.52 2.73
C SER A 125 2.26 9.63 1.66
N LEU A 126 3.06 10.69 1.85
CA LEU A 126 3.28 11.77 0.89
C LEU A 126 4.46 11.48 -0.06
N GLY A 127 5.19 10.38 0.15
CA GLY A 127 6.42 10.03 -0.57
C GLY A 127 7.61 10.92 -0.22
N TYR A 128 7.56 11.66 0.88
CA TYR A 128 8.62 12.60 1.27
C TYR A 128 9.78 11.91 2.00
N ILE A 129 9.48 10.88 2.78
CA ILE A 129 10.47 10.05 3.49
C ILE A 129 10.20 8.57 3.21
N GLU A 130 11.21 7.74 3.40
CA GLU A 130 11.14 6.30 3.17
C GLU A 130 11.82 5.51 4.29
N GLY A 131 11.37 4.27 4.51
CA GLY A 131 12.06 3.26 5.31
C GLY A 131 13.16 2.53 4.52
N TYR A 132 13.65 1.44 5.09
CA TYR A 132 14.66 0.59 4.48
C TYR A 132 14.02 -0.52 3.64
N PRO A 133 14.76 -1.13 2.69
CA PRO A 133 14.24 -2.19 1.83
C PRO A 133 13.70 -3.44 2.57
N ASP A 134 14.08 -3.63 3.83
CA ASP A 134 13.55 -4.70 4.69
C ASP A 134 12.15 -4.40 5.27
N GLY A 135 11.59 -3.23 4.97
CA GLY A 135 10.26 -2.80 5.38
C GLY A 135 10.20 -2.07 6.72
N ASN A 136 11.30 -1.88 7.44
CA ASN A 136 11.32 -1.11 8.70
C ASN A 136 11.74 0.35 8.50
N PHE A 137 11.37 1.23 9.42
CA PHE A 137 11.79 2.64 9.39
C PHE A 137 13.12 2.91 10.11
N TYR A 138 13.41 2.15 11.17
CA TYR A 138 14.53 2.33 12.09
C TYR A 138 14.61 3.75 12.68
N PRO A 139 13.63 4.13 13.54
CA PRO A 139 13.48 5.50 14.04
C PRO A 139 14.66 5.99 14.88
N GLY A 140 15.34 5.08 15.57
CA GLY A 140 16.45 5.38 16.47
C GLY A 140 17.83 5.42 15.80
N ASN A 141 17.93 5.00 14.52
CA ASN A 141 19.20 5.06 13.81
C ASN A 141 19.56 6.52 13.48
N PRO A 142 20.85 6.88 13.50
CA PRO A 142 21.31 8.15 12.95
C PRO A 142 20.88 8.31 11.49
N ILE A 143 20.44 9.51 11.12
CA ILE A 143 20.19 9.86 9.72
C ILE A 143 21.48 10.36 9.06
N THR A 144 21.75 9.87 7.85
CA THR A 144 22.88 10.33 7.04
C THR A 144 22.57 11.65 6.34
N ARG A 145 23.61 12.39 5.95
CA ARG A 145 23.47 13.63 5.16
C ARG A 145 22.79 13.37 3.82
N GLY A 146 23.08 12.24 3.16
CA GLY A 146 22.45 11.83 1.91
C GLY A 146 20.95 11.52 2.05
N GLU A 147 20.55 10.84 3.13
CA GLU A 147 19.13 10.61 3.42
C GLU A 147 18.39 11.93 3.67
N LEU A 148 18.98 12.83 4.48
CA LEU A 148 18.38 14.14 4.73
C LEU A 148 18.24 14.97 3.45
N ALA A 149 19.27 15.00 2.60
CA ALA A 149 19.24 15.66 1.29
C ALA A 149 18.09 15.15 0.43
N THR A 150 17.89 13.82 0.41
CA THR A 150 16.79 13.17 -0.33
C THR A 150 15.44 13.64 0.20
N TRP A 151 15.25 13.66 1.52
CA TRP A 151 13.99 14.08 2.13
C TRP A 151 13.69 15.56 1.89
N ILE A 152 14.69 16.43 2.02
CA ILE A 152 14.55 17.87 1.75
C ILE A 152 14.19 18.11 0.27
N ALA A 153 14.89 17.46 -0.66
CA ALA A 153 14.61 17.61 -2.09
C ALA A 153 13.16 17.25 -2.44
N ARG A 154 12.63 16.17 -1.85
CA ARG A 154 11.24 15.73 -2.07
C ARG A 154 10.23 16.67 -1.42
N ILE A 155 10.46 17.08 -0.17
CA ILE A 155 9.56 18.01 0.54
C ILE A 155 9.48 19.33 -0.21
N LYS A 156 10.62 19.88 -0.66
CA LYS A 156 10.68 21.15 -1.39
C LYS A 156 10.35 21.00 -2.88
N ARG A 157 10.03 19.78 -3.33
CA ARG A 157 9.64 19.44 -4.71
C ARG A 157 10.64 19.97 -5.73
N LEU A 158 11.93 19.81 -5.42
CA LEU A 158 13.00 20.26 -6.29
C LEU A 158 12.99 19.48 -7.61
N ILE A 159 13.46 20.13 -8.66
CA ILE A 159 13.74 19.46 -9.94
C ILE A 159 14.94 18.56 -9.72
N ILE A 160 14.77 17.26 -9.97
CA ILE A 160 15.82 16.26 -9.81
C ILE A 160 16.59 16.14 -11.13
N PRO A 161 17.86 16.59 -11.20
CA PRO A 161 18.61 16.61 -12.44
C PRO A 161 19.09 15.21 -12.83
N THR A 162 19.21 14.97 -14.14
CA THR A 162 20.03 13.88 -14.66
C THR A 162 21.50 14.29 -14.58
N LEU A 163 22.33 13.43 -14.03
CA LEU A 163 23.75 13.71 -13.83
C LEU A 163 24.59 13.19 -15.00
N SER A 164 25.57 13.98 -15.42
CA SER A 164 26.57 13.60 -16.43
C SER A 164 27.95 13.34 -15.84
N GLU A 165 28.21 13.88 -14.66
CA GLU A 165 29.46 13.80 -13.89
C GLU A 165 29.15 13.65 -12.40
N ASP A 166 30.16 13.23 -11.63
CA ASP A 166 30.07 13.08 -10.18
C ASP A 166 29.80 14.42 -9.51
N VAL A 167 28.97 14.41 -8.47
CA VAL A 167 28.57 15.65 -7.77
C VAL A 167 29.67 16.11 -6.82
N PHE A 168 30.29 15.13 -6.15
CA PHE A 168 31.44 15.24 -5.26
C PHE A 168 32.26 13.95 -5.44
N PHE A 169 33.49 13.92 -4.96
CA PHE A 169 34.34 12.72 -5.00
C PHE A 169 33.67 11.53 -4.31
N ASP A 170 32.98 11.77 -3.20
CA ASP A 170 32.22 10.76 -2.45
C ASP A 170 30.74 10.67 -2.86
N VAL A 171 30.34 11.35 -3.93
CA VAL A 171 28.98 11.30 -4.50
C VAL A 171 29.06 11.00 -6.01
N PRO A 172 29.37 9.75 -6.39
CA PRO A 172 29.37 9.33 -7.79
C PRO A 172 28.00 9.48 -8.41
N LYS A 173 27.93 9.85 -9.69
CA LYS A 173 26.66 10.09 -10.39
C LYS A 173 25.75 8.86 -10.45
N GLU A 174 26.32 7.66 -10.39
CA GLU A 174 25.59 6.39 -10.37
C GLU A 174 24.95 6.11 -8.99
N HIS A 175 25.38 6.80 -7.94
CA HIS A 175 24.78 6.63 -6.62
C HIS A 175 23.34 7.16 -6.62
N TRP A 176 22.39 6.36 -6.14
CA TRP A 176 20.96 6.68 -6.24
C TRP A 176 20.54 7.99 -5.54
N ARG A 177 21.29 8.41 -4.51
CA ARG A 177 21.08 9.69 -3.81
C ARG A 177 21.76 10.89 -4.49
N ALA A 178 22.72 10.67 -5.40
CA ALA A 178 23.49 11.73 -6.04
C ALA A 178 22.63 12.83 -6.68
N PRO A 179 21.56 12.53 -7.46
CA PRO A 179 20.77 13.60 -8.06
C PRO A 179 20.00 14.43 -7.02
N PHE A 180 19.64 13.85 -5.86
CA PHE A 180 19.03 14.58 -4.76
C PHE A 180 20.04 15.47 -4.04
N VAL A 181 21.27 14.98 -3.82
CA VAL A 181 22.37 15.79 -3.26
C VAL A 181 22.64 16.99 -4.17
N LYS A 182 22.75 16.78 -5.49
CA LYS A 182 22.91 17.87 -6.47
C LYS A 182 21.78 18.89 -6.35
N ALA A 183 20.52 18.43 -6.29
CA ALA A 183 19.37 19.31 -6.22
C ALA A 183 19.37 20.21 -4.96
N VAL A 184 19.69 19.67 -3.78
CA VAL A 184 19.73 20.47 -2.54
C VAL A 184 20.93 21.41 -2.47
N VAL A 185 22.06 21.04 -3.09
CA VAL A 185 23.25 21.90 -3.18
C VAL A 185 22.99 23.05 -4.15
N ASP A 186 22.41 22.79 -5.32
CA ASP A 186 22.03 23.82 -6.29
C ASP A 186 20.98 24.78 -5.74
N ALA A 187 20.05 24.27 -4.93
CA ALA A 187 19.07 25.09 -4.23
C ALA A 187 19.66 25.87 -3.03
N GLY A 188 20.92 25.61 -2.66
CA GLY A 188 21.61 26.26 -1.55
C GLY A 188 21.17 25.80 -0.16
N TYR A 189 20.43 24.69 -0.05
CA TYR A 189 19.92 24.17 1.22
C TYR A 189 20.96 23.40 2.02
N MET A 190 21.87 22.72 1.33
CA MET A 190 22.99 22.00 1.92
C MET A 190 24.28 22.32 1.16
N SER A 191 25.43 22.10 1.80
CA SER A 191 26.75 22.24 1.20
C SER A 191 27.65 21.08 1.62
N GLY A 192 28.67 20.79 0.82
CA GLY A 192 29.71 19.82 1.18
C GLY A 192 30.63 20.37 2.28
N TYR A 193 31.40 19.49 2.90
CA TYR A 193 32.45 19.88 3.85
C TYR A 193 33.52 20.74 3.19
N ASN A 194 33.77 20.50 1.91
CA ASN A 194 34.61 21.30 1.03
C ASN A 194 34.14 21.10 -0.44
N GLN A 195 34.96 21.52 -1.40
CA GLN A 195 34.63 21.39 -2.84
C GLN A 195 34.63 19.95 -3.34
N GLU A 196 35.30 19.03 -2.64
CA GLU A 196 35.49 17.63 -3.05
C GLU A 196 34.60 16.66 -2.29
N LEU A 197 34.22 16.95 -1.03
CA LEU A 197 33.55 16.01 -0.13
C LEU A 197 32.19 16.52 0.36
N PHE A 198 31.16 15.71 0.21
CA PHE A 198 29.84 15.93 0.77
C PHE A 198 29.64 15.25 2.13
N GLY A 199 30.19 14.07 2.36
CA GLY A 199 29.90 13.20 3.50
C GLY A 199 28.57 12.45 3.34
N ILE A 200 28.32 11.82 2.18
CA ILE A 200 26.98 11.28 1.84
C ILE A 200 26.40 10.27 2.84
N ASP A 201 27.25 9.43 3.41
CA ASP A 201 26.88 8.41 4.39
C ASP A 201 27.21 8.82 5.82
N ASP A 202 27.75 10.02 6.02
CA ASP A 202 28.08 10.52 7.36
C ASP A 202 26.80 10.88 8.12
N PRO A 203 26.68 10.50 9.41
CA PRO A 203 25.61 10.99 10.26
C PRO A 203 25.64 12.51 10.38
N ILE A 204 24.47 13.14 10.30
CA ILE A 204 24.37 14.60 10.45
C ILE A 204 24.12 14.99 11.92
N SER A 205 24.83 16.00 12.42
CA SER A 205 24.65 16.49 13.79
C SER A 205 23.41 17.37 13.94
N ARG A 206 22.91 17.49 15.17
CA ARG A 206 21.78 18.37 15.50
C ARG A 206 22.07 19.83 15.15
N ARG A 207 23.29 20.32 15.43
CA ARG A 207 23.78 21.65 15.06
C ARG A 207 23.69 21.89 13.56
N GLU A 208 24.16 20.93 12.77
CA GLU A 208 24.16 21.07 11.32
C GLU A 208 22.74 21.04 10.74
N VAL A 209 21.86 20.16 11.24
CA VAL A 209 20.47 20.12 10.79
C VAL A 209 19.73 21.42 11.12
N ALA A 210 20.01 22.07 12.25
CA ALA A 210 19.42 23.37 12.55
C ALA A 210 19.79 24.43 11.51
N GLN A 211 21.05 24.45 11.07
CA GLN A 211 21.52 25.33 10.00
C GLN A 211 20.81 25.03 8.67
N VAL A 212 20.72 23.76 8.29
CA VAL A 212 20.03 23.32 7.06
C VAL A 212 18.55 23.73 7.12
N ALA A 213 17.89 23.56 8.26
CA ALA A 213 16.48 23.85 8.44
C ALA A 213 16.18 25.36 8.34
N VAL A 214 17.00 26.21 8.96
CA VAL A 214 16.90 27.67 8.87
C VAL A 214 17.04 28.16 7.42
N VAL A 215 18.02 27.62 6.70
CA VAL A 215 18.27 27.99 5.30
C VAL A 215 17.15 27.50 4.39
N THR A 216 16.72 26.25 4.57
CA THR A 216 15.66 25.64 3.74
C THR A 216 14.32 26.36 3.86
N GLU A 217 14.00 26.85 5.07
CA GLU A 217 12.77 27.61 5.34
C GLU A 217 12.95 29.12 5.14
N GLY A 218 14.13 29.57 4.68
CA GLY A 218 14.38 30.96 4.31
C GLY A 218 14.35 31.92 5.50
N PHE A 219 14.66 31.46 6.71
CA PHE A 219 14.68 32.32 7.89
C PHE A 219 15.94 33.18 7.93
N GLY A 220 15.74 34.49 7.95
CA GLY A 220 16.82 35.49 8.02
C GLY A 220 17.38 35.67 9.43
N ALA A 221 18.36 36.57 9.54
CA ALA A 221 18.92 36.97 10.82
C ALA A 221 17.85 37.57 11.74
N VAL A 222 17.89 37.22 13.02
CA VAL A 222 17.02 37.81 14.05
C VAL A 222 17.77 38.93 14.78
N GLU A 223 17.11 40.06 14.99
CA GLU A 223 17.72 41.24 15.66
C GLU A 223 18.13 40.94 17.10
N LYS A 224 17.39 40.06 17.78
CA LYS A 224 17.66 39.66 19.17
C LYS A 224 17.47 38.16 19.35
N ILE A 225 18.59 37.47 19.59
CA ILE A 225 18.58 36.03 19.88
C ILE A 225 18.09 35.82 21.32
N LYS A 226 16.93 35.18 21.49
CA LYS A 226 16.48 34.70 22.80
C LYS A 226 17.28 33.45 23.16
N LYS A 227 18.06 33.50 24.23
CA LYS A 227 18.76 32.33 24.75
C LYS A 227 17.78 31.40 25.43
N PHE A 228 17.79 30.13 25.06
CA PHE A 228 17.04 29.10 25.75
C PHE A 228 17.92 27.91 26.14
N PHE A 229 18.86 27.44 25.31
CA PHE A 229 19.70 26.29 25.64
C PHE A 229 20.95 26.63 26.46
N VAL A 230 21.25 25.82 27.48
CA VAL A 230 22.36 26.03 28.44
C VAL A 230 23.70 25.49 27.95
N ASP A 231 23.68 24.56 27.01
CA ASP A 231 24.83 23.84 26.45
C ASP A 231 25.25 24.35 25.06
N VAL A 232 24.71 25.49 24.62
CA VAL A 232 25.04 26.13 23.34
C VAL A 232 25.50 27.57 23.62
N PRO A 233 26.82 27.85 23.71
CA PRO A 233 27.32 29.22 23.83
C PRO A 233 27.04 30.02 22.54
N GLN A 234 26.64 31.29 22.66
CA GLN A 234 26.19 32.08 21.49
C GLN A 234 27.33 32.43 20.52
N GLU A 235 28.54 32.57 21.06
CA GLU A 235 29.79 32.81 20.36
C GLU A 235 30.32 31.57 19.63
N GLU A 236 29.75 30.40 19.88
CA GLU A 236 30.14 29.16 19.23
C GLU A 236 29.70 29.16 17.75
N LYS A 237 30.56 28.65 16.88
CA LYS A 237 30.23 28.47 15.46
C LYS A 237 28.99 27.58 15.33
N GLY A 238 27.99 28.07 14.57
CA GLY A 238 26.74 27.33 14.36
C GLY A 238 25.72 27.44 15.50
N ALA A 239 25.95 28.27 16.53
CA ALA A 239 24.96 28.51 17.59
C ALA A 239 23.75 29.32 17.10
N VAL A 240 23.97 30.32 16.26
CA VAL A 240 22.90 31.23 15.78
C VAL A 240 21.74 30.48 15.10
N PRO A 241 21.97 29.55 14.15
CA PRO A 241 20.89 28.79 13.54
C PRO A 241 20.11 27.91 14.51
N ILE A 242 20.75 27.36 15.56
CA ILE A 242 20.05 26.58 16.59
C ILE A 242 19.00 27.44 17.27
N TYR A 243 19.36 28.68 17.64
CA TYR A 243 18.43 29.58 18.29
C TYR A 243 17.32 30.08 17.36
N ILE A 244 17.63 30.38 16.10
CA ILE A 244 16.61 30.74 15.11
C ILE A 244 15.64 29.57 14.92
N ALA A 245 16.16 28.36 14.71
CA ALA A 245 15.35 27.16 14.52
C ALA A 245 14.47 26.88 15.75
N GLY A 246 14.97 27.08 16.97
CA GLY A 246 14.17 26.86 18.18
C GLY A 246 13.10 27.94 18.38
N GLU A 247 13.40 29.20 18.07
CA GLU A 247 12.41 30.29 18.10
C GLU A 247 11.29 30.08 17.07
N LYS A 248 11.63 29.58 15.89
CA LYS A 248 10.67 29.20 14.84
C LYS A 248 9.98 27.85 15.09
N GLY A 249 10.32 27.18 16.18
CA GLY A 249 9.73 25.90 16.58
C GLY A 249 10.18 24.69 15.74
N LEU A 250 11.19 24.84 14.87
CA LEU A 250 11.73 23.76 14.04
C LEU A 250 12.48 22.71 14.87
N VAL A 251 13.25 23.14 15.87
CA VAL A 251 13.99 22.26 16.78
C VAL A 251 13.51 22.40 18.22
N LYS A 252 13.76 21.37 19.04
CA LYS A 252 13.51 21.37 20.49
C LYS A 252 14.72 20.78 21.22
N GLY A 253 14.81 21.04 22.53
CA GLY A 253 15.80 20.40 23.40
C GLY A 253 15.59 18.89 23.48
N VAL A 254 16.61 18.17 23.96
CA VAL A 254 16.58 16.71 24.13
C VAL A 254 15.77 16.29 25.36
N TYR A 255 15.59 17.18 26.34
CA TYR A 255 14.76 16.98 27.52
C TYR A 255 13.63 18.00 27.56
N GLU A 256 12.46 17.62 28.07
CA GLU A 256 11.29 18.52 28.17
C GLU A 256 11.53 19.63 29.20
N ASP A 257 12.11 19.27 30.36
CA ASP A 257 12.27 20.18 31.50
C ASP A 257 13.66 20.81 31.60
N ILE A 258 14.63 20.29 30.86
CA ILE A 258 16.01 20.76 30.89
C ILE A 258 16.34 21.37 29.53
N PRO A 259 16.72 22.65 29.47
CA PRO A 259 17.05 23.32 28.23
C PRO A 259 18.42 22.91 27.67
N VAL A 260 18.60 21.62 27.38
CA VAL A 260 19.80 21.06 26.74
C VAL A 260 19.46 20.75 25.29
N TYR A 261 20.31 21.17 24.36
CA TYR A 261 20.13 20.93 22.94
C TYR A 261 20.90 19.72 22.43
N ASP A 262 22.07 19.44 22.99
CA ASP A 262 23.03 18.42 22.57
C ASP A 262 23.45 18.59 21.10
N PRO A 263 24.18 19.67 20.78
CA PRO A 263 24.39 20.12 19.40
C PRO A 263 25.21 19.14 18.53
N ASP A 264 26.17 18.43 19.11
CA ASP A 264 27.14 17.63 18.35
C ASP A 264 26.75 16.15 18.24
N ARG A 265 25.68 15.73 18.91
CA ARG A 265 25.09 14.40 18.74
C ARG A 265 24.48 14.26 17.34
N ALA A 266 24.65 13.08 16.75
CA ALA A 266 23.95 12.68 15.54
C ALA A 266 22.42 12.71 15.72
N LEU A 267 21.72 13.28 14.75
CA LEU A 267 20.27 13.31 14.71
C LEU A 267 19.73 11.92 14.32
N THR A 268 18.72 11.43 15.03
CA THR A 268 18.04 10.20 14.65
C THR A 268 17.07 10.42 13.49
N ARG A 269 16.73 9.36 12.75
CA ARG A 269 15.74 9.39 11.67
C ARG A 269 14.36 9.88 12.15
N ALA A 270 13.92 9.49 13.35
CA ALA A 270 12.68 9.98 13.92
C ALA A 270 12.71 11.48 14.22
N GLU A 271 13.80 11.99 14.78
CA GLU A 271 13.96 13.42 15.03
C GLU A 271 14.00 14.23 13.73
N ALA A 272 14.67 13.72 12.69
CA ALA A 272 14.64 14.32 11.37
C ALA A 272 13.23 14.37 10.79
N ALA A 273 12.48 13.27 10.83
CA ALA A 273 11.09 13.23 10.35
C ALA A 273 10.22 14.25 11.08
N VAL A 274 10.35 14.39 12.41
CA VAL A 274 9.57 15.36 13.19
C VAL A 274 9.98 16.80 12.90
N LEU A 275 11.27 17.07 12.70
CA LEU A 275 11.74 18.39 12.30
C LEU A 275 11.20 18.77 10.92
N LEU A 276 11.34 17.88 9.94
CA LEU A 276 10.89 18.12 8.57
C LEU A 276 9.36 18.24 8.46
N ALA A 277 8.61 17.53 9.31
CA ALA A 277 7.15 17.67 9.39
C ALA A 277 6.70 19.09 9.80
N ARG A 278 7.61 19.92 10.34
CA ARG A 278 7.33 21.31 10.72
C ARG A 278 7.62 22.31 9.61
N PHE A 279 8.22 21.88 8.49
CA PHE A 279 8.40 22.75 7.33
C PHE A 279 7.04 23.16 6.76
N GLU A 280 6.93 24.39 6.29
CA GLU A 280 5.66 24.95 5.81
C GLU A 280 5.06 24.07 4.70
N GLN A 281 5.88 23.65 3.74
CA GLN A 281 5.47 22.79 2.64
C GLN A 281 4.98 21.41 3.11
N ALA A 282 5.63 20.84 4.13
CA ALA A 282 5.23 19.58 4.72
C ALA A 282 3.89 19.72 5.47
N LEU A 283 3.74 20.76 6.32
CA LEU A 283 2.50 21.06 7.03
C LEU A 283 1.32 21.24 6.08
N ASN A 284 1.50 22.00 5.01
CA ASN A 284 0.48 22.22 3.99
C ASN A 284 0.12 20.91 3.27
N SER A 285 1.11 20.07 2.96
CA SER A 285 0.90 18.77 2.31
C SER A 285 0.16 17.80 3.22
N VAL A 286 0.49 17.74 4.51
CA VAL A 286 -0.21 16.92 5.50
C VAL A 286 -1.65 17.41 5.68
N ARG A 287 -1.89 18.72 5.78
CA ARG A 287 -3.26 19.26 5.82
C ARG A 287 -4.06 18.86 4.59
N TYR A 288 -3.45 18.98 3.40
CA TYR A 288 -4.08 18.55 2.15
C TYR A 288 -4.35 17.04 2.11
N LEU A 289 -3.45 16.21 2.64
CA LEU A 289 -3.59 14.75 2.70
C LEU A 289 -4.94 14.35 3.36
N PHE A 290 -5.28 15.00 4.46
CA PHE A 290 -6.51 14.75 5.24
C PHE A 290 -7.75 15.54 4.75
N ASP A 291 -7.62 16.38 3.73
CA ASP A 291 -8.77 17.06 3.13
C ASP A 291 -9.54 16.12 2.20
N PHE A 292 -10.65 15.56 2.68
CA PHE A 292 -11.48 14.66 1.88
C PHE A 292 -12.26 15.37 0.76
N GLU A 293 -12.37 16.69 0.76
CA GLU A 293 -13.09 17.43 -0.27
C GLU A 293 -12.21 17.79 -1.48
N ALA A 294 -10.89 17.65 -1.35
CA ALA A 294 -9.94 17.94 -2.42
C ALA A 294 -9.00 16.77 -2.75
N GLY A 295 -8.55 16.72 -4.01
CA GLY A 295 -7.53 15.78 -4.46
C GLY A 295 -8.01 14.35 -4.73
N TYR A 296 -9.31 14.10 -4.70
CA TYR A 296 -9.89 12.82 -5.12
C TYR A 296 -10.44 12.94 -6.53
N SER A 297 -9.72 12.37 -7.49
CA SER A 297 -10.03 12.44 -8.93
C SER A 297 -9.70 11.11 -9.61
N LYS A 298 -10.09 10.98 -10.89
CA LYS A 298 -9.78 9.79 -11.69
C LYS A 298 -8.28 9.48 -11.80
N ALA A 299 -7.42 10.49 -11.72
CA ALA A 299 -5.97 10.30 -11.69
C ALA A 299 -5.50 9.47 -10.49
N ASN A 300 -6.32 9.44 -9.43
CA ASN A 300 -6.07 8.73 -8.17
C ASN A 300 -6.91 7.46 -8.06
N TYR A 301 -7.42 6.91 -9.17
CA TYR A 301 -8.05 5.60 -9.14
C TYR A 301 -7.09 4.57 -8.56
N CYS A 302 -7.56 3.87 -7.52
CA CYS A 302 -6.87 2.70 -7.01
C CYS A 302 -6.92 1.57 -8.05
N ARG A 303 -5.97 0.65 -7.94
CA ARG A 303 -6.00 -0.55 -8.77
C ARG A 303 -7.09 -1.47 -8.25
N LEU A 304 -7.80 -2.10 -9.16
CA LEU A 304 -8.80 -3.10 -8.81
C LEU A 304 -8.15 -4.48 -8.77
N ASN A 305 -8.66 -5.32 -7.88
CA ASN A 305 -8.43 -6.75 -7.89
C ASN A 305 -9.76 -7.49 -7.74
N VAL A 306 -9.88 -8.70 -8.29
CA VAL A 306 -11.06 -9.56 -8.08
C VAL A 306 -10.57 -10.96 -7.72
N PRO A 307 -11.39 -11.89 -7.26
CA PRO A 307 -10.94 -13.27 -7.11
C PRO A 307 -10.58 -13.89 -8.46
N PRO A 308 -9.59 -14.81 -8.53
CA PRO A 308 -9.36 -15.67 -9.68
C PRO A 308 -10.64 -16.29 -10.23
N GLU A 309 -10.83 -16.35 -11.55
CA GLU A 309 -11.96 -17.05 -12.16
C GLU A 309 -11.41 -18.33 -12.80
N ILE A 310 -11.92 -19.49 -12.38
CA ILE A 310 -11.56 -20.78 -12.97
C ILE A 310 -12.49 -21.03 -14.17
N ALA A 311 -11.98 -20.77 -15.38
CA ALA A 311 -12.72 -20.89 -16.65
C ALA A 311 -13.15 -22.33 -16.95
N SER A 312 -12.33 -23.30 -16.55
CA SER A 312 -12.69 -24.73 -16.59
C SER A 312 -11.92 -25.51 -15.53
N PHE A 313 -12.55 -26.57 -15.02
CA PHE A 313 -11.90 -27.60 -14.20
C PHE A 313 -12.40 -28.95 -14.72
N SER A 314 -11.50 -29.91 -14.95
CA SER A 314 -11.83 -31.21 -15.53
C SER A 314 -10.90 -32.31 -15.02
N ALA A 315 -11.38 -33.54 -15.10
CA ALA A 315 -10.63 -34.76 -14.80
C ALA A 315 -10.74 -35.74 -15.98
N GLN A 316 -9.64 -36.40 -16.33
CA GLN A 316 -9.61 -37.42 -17.36
C GLN A 316 -8.85 -38.67 -16.87
N PRO A 317 -9.48 -39.85 -16.81
CA PRO A 317 -10.90 -40.12 -17.07
C PRO A 317 -11.83 -39.56 -15.96
N VAL A 318 -13.09 -39.26 -16.32
CA VAL A 318 -14.14 -38.80 -15.37
C VAL A 318 -14.78 -39.92 -14.53
N ARG A 319 -14.52 -41.18 -14.90
CA ARG A 319 -15.03 -42.40 -14.25
C ARG A 319 -13.88 -43.29 -13.85
N LEU A 320 -13.89 -43.78 -12.61
CA LEU A 320 -12.89 -44.71 -12.06
C LEU A 320 -13.57 -45.96 -11.50
N ASN A 321 -12.85 -47.08 -11.50
CA ASN A 321 -13.30 -48.30 -10.84
C ASN A 321 -12.79 -48.34 -9.40
N ARG A 322 -13.64 -48.78 -8.48
CA ARG A 322 -13.29 -48.93 -7.06
C ARG A 322 -12.18 -49.97 -6.90
N GLY A 323 -11.17 -49.65 -6.10
CA GLY A 323 -10.04 -50.53 -5.81
C GLY A 323 -9.05 -50.71 -6.96
N GLU A 324 -9.28 -50.10 -8.12
CA GLU A 324 -8.33 -50.13 -9.23
C GLU A 324 -7.46 -48.86 -9.25
N ARG A 325 -6.15 -49.07 -9.39
CA ARG A 325 -5.21 -47.97 -9.54
C ARG A 325 -5.30 -47.37 -10.94
N THR A 326 -5.77 -46.14 -11.04
CA THR A 326 -5.98 -45.41 -12.30
C THR A 326 -5.20 -44.10 -12.30
N THR A 327 -4.51 -43.79 -13.39
CA THR A 327 -3.93 -42.46 -13.62
C THR A 327 -5.01 -41.49 -14.06
N VAL A 328 -5.14 -40.38 -13.34
CA VAL A 328 -6.07 -39.30 -13.62
C VAL A 328 -5.29 -38.02 -13.89
N GLU A 329 -5.59 -37.39 -15.01
CA GLU A 329 -5.14 -36.06 -15.37
C GLU A 329 -6.19 -35.05 -14.90
N LEU A 330 -5.81 -34.13 -14.04
CA LEU A 330 -6.62 -32.97 -13.68
C LEU A 330 -6.12 -31.76 -14.45
N ARG A 331 -7.04 -31.00 -15.05
CA ARG A 331 -6.74 -29.74 -15.73
C ARG A 331 -7.62 -28.61 -15.21
N VAL A 332 -6.99 -27.50 -14.86
CA VAL A 332 -7.62 -26.24 -14.41
C VAL A 332 -7.18 -25.13 -15.33
N GLN A 333 -8.11 -24.51 -16.04
CA GLN A 333 -7.84 -23.33 -16.85
C GLN A 333 -8.27 -22.08 -16.10
N ILE A 334 -7.35 -21.14 -15.90
CA ILE A 334 -7.67 -19.83 -15.31
C ILE A 334 -8.12 -18.88 -16.42
N ALA A 335 -9.22 -18.17 -16.19
CA ALA A 335 -9.68 -17.13 -17.11
C ALA A 335 -8.64 -15.99 -17.21
N PRO A 336 -8.42 -15.35 -18.36
CA PRO A 336 -7.47 -14.25 -18.49
C PRO A 336 -7.73 -13.12 -17.46
N ARG A 337 -6.68 -12.67 -16.76
CA ARG A 337 -6.78 -11.69 -15.66
C ARG A 337 -6.01 -10.38 -15.91
N GLN A 338 -6.06 -9.84 -17.12
CA GLN A 338 -5.33 -8.62 -17.47
C GLN A 338 -5.61 -7.47 -16.49
N GLY A 339 -4.57 -6.82 -15.97
CA GLY A 339 -4.67 -5.69 -15.03
C GLY A 339 -5.00 -6.06 -13.57
N PHE A 340 -5.18 -7.34 -13.25
CA PHE A 340 -5.35 -7.85 -11.88
C PHE A 340 -4.05 -8.48 -11.36
N SER A 341 -4.03 -8.87 -10.08
CA SER A 341 -2.91 -9.60 -9.49
C SER A 341 -2.72 -10.96 -10.17
N SER A 342 -1.45 -11.36 -10.36
CA SER A 342 -1.10 -12.64 -10.97
C SER A 342 -1.43 -13.82 -10.05
N ILE A 343 -1.67 -15.00 -10.63
CA ILE A 343 -1.89 -16.22 -9.86
C ILE A 343 -0.60 -16.58 -9.11
N SER A 344 -0.72 -16.85 -7.81
CA SER A 344 0.38 -17.33 -6.96
C SER A 344 0.39 -18.85 -6.91
N THR A 345 -0.78 -19.48 -6.78
CA THR A 345 -0.90 -20.94 -6.74
C THR A 345 -2.28 -21.40 -7.20
N VAL A 346 -2.33 -22.61 -7.77
CA VAL A 346 -3.56 -23.38 -7.99
C VAL A 346 -3.42 -24.67 -7.21
N LYS A 347 -4.48 -25.05 -6.49
CA LYS A 347 -4.53 -26.25 -5.66
C LYS A 347 -5.85 -26.99 -5.83
N VAL A 348 -5.85 -28.28 -5.57
CA VAL A 348 -7.04 -29.14 -5.61
C VAL A 348 -7.18 -29.94 -4.32
N ASP A 349 -8.40 -30.01 -3.80
CA ASP A 349 -8.72 -30.89 -2.68
C ASP A 349 -9.05 -32.30 -3.22
N LEU A 350 -8.23 -33.28 -2.83
CA LEU A 350 -8.35 -34.68 -3.23
C LEU A 350 -8.86 -35.58 -2.10
N SER A 351 -9.30 -35.01 -0.98
CA SER A 351 -9.67 -35.78 0.22
C SER A 351 -10.78 -36.79 -0.05
N GLU A 352 -11.77 -36.43 -0.88
CA GLU A 352 -12.90 -37.28 -1.29
C GLU A 352 -12.49 -38.53 -2.07
N VAL A 353 -11.29 -38.54 -2.67
CA VAL A 353 -10.73 -39.68 -3.40
C VAL A 353 -9.53 -40.31 -2.66
N GLY A 354 -9.35 -39.98 -1.38
CA GLY A 354 -8.29 -40.51 -0.53
C GLY A 354 -6.91 -39.87 -0.73
N GLY A 355 -6.85 -38.72 -1.42
CA GLY A 355 -5.64 -37.94 -1.61
C GLY A 355 -5.45 -36.85 -0.53
N MET A 356 -4.44 -35.99 -0.73
CA MET A 356 -4.16 -34.87 0.17
C MET A 356 -5.05 -33.66 -0.16
N PRO A 357 -5.54 -32.93 0.86
CA PRO A 357 -6.12 -31.61 0.64
C PRO A 357 -5.04 -30.65 0.11
N ASP A 358 -5.46 -29.60 -0.59
CA ASP A 358 -4.58 -28.53 -1.06
C ASP A 358 -3.39 -28.99 -1.94
N THR A 359 -3.57 -30.06 -2.71
CA THR A 359 -2.53 -30.57 -3.61
C THR A 359 -2.27 -29.56 -4.73
N LYS A 360 -1.01 -29.11 -4.86
CA LYS A 360 -0.62 -28.08 -5.83
C LYS A 360 -0.72 -28.58 -7.29
N MET A 361 -1.15 -27.69 -8.18
CA MET A 361 -1.15 -27.89 -9.64
C MET A 361 -0.12 -26.99 -10.32
N PHE A 362 0.27 -27.30 -11.57
CA PHE A 362 1.44 -26.72 -12.23
C PHE A 362 1.13 -26.22 -13.65
N ASP A 363 1.59 -25.00 -13.97
CA ASP A 363 1.59 -24.35 -15.29
C ASP A 363 3.06 -24.10 -15.67
N ASP A 364 3.80 -25.19 -15.83
CA ASP A 364 5.26 -25.20 -15.96
C ASP A 364 5.78 -26.23 -16.98
N GLY A 365 4.93 -26.73 -17.86
CA GLY A 365 5.26 -27.76 -18.86
C GLY A 365 5.64 -29.11 -18.24
N THR A 366 5.21 -29.38 -17.00
CA THR A 366 5.41 -30.65 -16.30
C THR A 366 4.11 -31.13 -15.63
N HIS A 367 4.10 -32.30 -14.99
CA HIS A 367 2.92 -32.84 -14.30
C HIS A 367 1.65 -32.98 -15.17
N GLY A 368 1.80 -33.17 -16.49
CA GLY A 368 0.70 -33.23 -17.45
C GLY A 368 0.37 -31.91 -18.12
N ASP A 369 1.09 -30.83 -17.78
CA ASP A 369 1.01 -29.56 -18.49
C ASP A 369 1.88 -29.58 -19.76
N GLU A 370 1.34 -29.03 -20.85
CA GLU A 370 1.95 -29.05 -22.18
C GLU A 370 2.76 -27.79 -22.45
N LEU A 371 2.27 -26.63 -22.01
CA LEU A 371 2.84 -25.32 -22.34
C LEU A 371 3.03 -24.49 -21.08
N LYS A 372 4.28 -24.08 -20.85
CA LYS A 372 4.62 -23.16 -19.77
C LYS A 372 3.90 -21.82 -19.93
N GLN A 373 3.28 -21.37 -18.85
CA GLN A 373 2.69 -20.04 -18.66
C GLN A 373 1.51 -19.73 -19.60
N ASP A 374 0.71 -20.75 -19.93
CA ASP A 374 -0.49 -20.57 -20.76
C ASP A 374 -1.78 -20.43 -19.94
N ASN A 375 -1.69 -20.44 -18.61
CA ASN A 375 -2.78 -20.44 -17.62
C ASN A 375 -3.56 -21.75 -17.53
N ILE A 376 -3.01 -22.86 -18.04
CA ILE A 376 -3.51 -24.21 -17.83
C ILE A 376 -2.62 -24.87 -16.79
N TYR A 377 -3.23 -25.16 -15.64
CA TYR A 377 -2.58 -25.88 -14.57
C TYR A 377 -3.00 -27.34 -14.65
N SER A 378 -2.01 -28.23 -14.68
CA SER A 378 -2.24 -29.67 -14.75
C SER A 378 -1.66 -30.41 -13.54
N LEU A 379 -2.25 -31.57 -13.26
CA LEU A 379 -1.74 -32.53 -12.30
C LEU A 379 -2.12 -33.95 -12.74
N ASN A 380 -1.11 -34.73 -13.14
CA ASN A 380 -1.22 -36.17 -13.28
C ASN A 380 -1.01 -36.86 -11.94
N LEU A 381 -1.99 -37.66 -11.51
CA LEU A 381 -1.89 -38.42 -10.26
C LEU A 381 -2.45 -39.85 -10.42
N SER A 382 -1.98 -40.75 -9.56
CA SER A 382 -2.45 -42.13 -9.49
C SER A 382 -3.42 -42.28 -8.32
N LEU A 383 -4.67 -42.60 -8.60
CA LEU A 383 -5.72 -42.79 -7.60
C LEU A 383 -6.12 -44.26 -7.48
N GLU A 384 -6.47 -44.69 -6.28
CA GLU A 384 -7.02 -46.02 -5.98
C GLU A 384 -8.22 -45.85 -5.05
N PRO A 385 -9.39 -45.48 -5.61
CA PRO A 385 -10.54 -45.07 -4.81
C PRO A 385 -11.12 -46.23 -3.99
N LYS A 386 -11.42 -45.99 -2.71
CA LYS A 386 -11.90 -47.02 -1.77
C LYS A 386 -13.42 -47.13 -1.68
N GLU A 387 -14.12 -46.05 -2.03
CA GLU A 387 -15.56 -45.93 -1.92
C GLU A 387 -16.17 -45.60 -3.28
N SER A 388 -17.26 -46.29 -3.64
CA SER A 388 -18.03 -45.97 -4.84
C SER A 388 -18.90 -44.72 -4.64
N GLY A 389 -19.41 -44.18 -5.75
CA GLY A 389 -20.29 -43.02 -5.77
C GLY A 389 -19.66 -41.78 -6.41
N ALA A 390 -20.45 -40.70 -6.46
CA ALA A 390 -19.99 -39.41 -6.95
C ALA A 390 -19.11 -38.73 -5.90
N LYS A 391 -17.89 -38.37 -6.28
CA LYS A 391 -16.93 -37.64 -5.45
C LYS A 391 -16.72 -36.23 -5.99
N ILE A 392 -16.82 -35.24 -5.11
CA ILE A 392 -16.66 -33.84 -5.50
C ILE A 392 -15.19 -33.47 -5.31
N LEU A 393 -14.56 -32.99 -6.38
CA LEU A 393 -13.24 -32.37 -6.30
C LEU A 393 -13.41 -30.86 -6.39
N SER A 394 -12.66 -30.12 -5.59
CA SER A 394 -12.67 -28.65 -5.60
C SER A 394 -11.28 -28.13 -5.96
N ALA A 395 -11.18 -27.37 -7.04
CA ALA A 395 -10.00 -26.60 -7.38
C ALA A 395 -10.13 -25.19 -6.82
N THR A 396 -9.03 -24.63 -6.33
CA THR A 396 -8.91 -23.28 -5.81
C THR A 396 -7.70 -22.60 -6.43
N ALA A 397 -7.90 -21.46 -7.06
CA ALA A 397 -6.86 -20.59 -7.57
C ALA A 397 -6.69 -19.39 -6.64
N ILE A 398 -5.45 -19.08 -6.29
CA ILE A 398 -5.09 -18.02 -5.35
C ILE A 398 -4.17 -17.03 -6.08
N ASP A 399 -4.41 -15.72 -5.97
CA ASP A 399 -3.52 -14.69 -6.53
C ASP A 399 -2.42 -14.25 -5.54
N GLN A 400 -1.51 -13.35 -5.97
CA GLN A 400 -0.43 -12.84 -5.11
C GLN A 400 -0.92 -11.98 -3.93
N LEU A 401 -2.19 -11.54 -3.95
CA LEU A 401 -2.82 -10.83 -2.84
C LEU A 401 -3.58 -11.80 -1.92
N GLY A 402 -3.52 -13.11 -2.18
CA GLY A 402 -4.19 -14.15 -1.39
C GLY A 402 -5.66 -14.35 -1.71
N TRP A 403 -6.18 -13.79 -2.80
CA TRP A 403 -7.60 -13.90 -3.14
C TRP A 403 -7.89 -15.23 -3.82
N GLU A 404 -8.95 -15.91 -3.37
CA GLU A 404 -9.27 -17.25 -3.82
C GLU A 404 -10.52 -17.29 -4.71
N GLY A 405 -10.44 -18.02 -5.81
CA GLY A 405 -11.61 -18.44 -6.59
C GLY A 405 -11.62 -19.94 -6.74
N SER A 406 -12.80 -20.56 -6.66
CA SER A 406 -12.93 -22.01 -6.69
C SER A 406 -13.94 -22.51 -7.70
N ARG A 407 -13.76 -23.77 -8.12
CA ARG A 407 -14.67 -24.49 -9.00
C ARG A 407 -14.65 -25.96 -8.67
N GLN A 408 -15.82 -26.60 -8.76
CA GLN A 408 -15.97 -28.01 -8.46
C GLN A 408 -16.26 -28.84 -9.72
N ILE A 409 -15.85 -30.10 -9.67
CA ILE A 409 -16.27 -31.16 -10.60
C ILE A 409 -16.73 -32.39 -9.83
N SER A 410 -17.48 -33.25 -10.50
CA SER A 410 -17.85 -34.57 -9.97
C SER A 410 -17.08 -35.65 -10.72
N LEU A 411 -16.44 -36.54 -9.97
CA LEU A 411 -15.78 -37.74 -10.44
C LEU A 411 -16.61 -38.95 -10.00
N LEU A 412 -16.97 -39.85 -10.91
CA LEU A 412 -17.81 -40.99 -10.56
C LEU A 412 -16.96 -42.24 -10.34
N ILE A 413 -17.02 -42.81 -9.13
CA ILE A 413 -16.40 -44.10 -8.83
C ILE A 413 -17.47 -45.19 -8.96
N ILE A 414 -17.29 -46.07 -9.94
CA ILE A 414 -18.14 -47.22 -10.19
C ILE A 414 -17.59 -48.46 -9.48
N GLU A 415 -18.46 -49.45 -9.27
CA GLU A 415 -18.13 -50.68 -8.55
C GLU A 415 -17.05 -51.54 -9.23
#